data_AF-A0A839VMV0-F1
#
_entry.id   AF-A0A839VMV0-F1
#
_cell.length_a   1.000
_cell.length_b   1.000
_cell.length_c   1.000
_cell.angle_alpha   90.00
_cell.angle_beta   90.00
_cell.angle_gamma   90.00
#
_symmetry.space_group_name_H-M   'P 1'
#
loop_
_entity.id
_entity.type
_entity.pdbx_description
1 polymer ?
#
loop_
_entity_poly.entity_id
_entity_poly.type
_entity_poly.pdbx_seq_one_letter_code
_entity_poly.pdbx_strand_id
1 'polypeptide(L)' 'MLRALEQYRHAYTFTVEMLDVDADEDLLARYDELVPVLMGSRAGQAPRQLCHYFLDPGQVEHFLKDRD' A
#
# COMPACT_ATOMS: atom_id res chain seq x y z
N MET A 1 3.59 -1.44 9.67
CA MET A 1 2.51 -1.35 8.65
C MET A 1 1.84 -2.69 8.37
N LEU A 2 2.55 -3.72 7.91
CA LEU A 2 1.97 -5.04 7.56
C LEU A 2 1.05 -5.65 8.62
N ARG A 3 1.49 -5.70 9.88
CA ARG A 3 0.65 -6.21 10.98
C ARG A 3 -0.67 -5.45 11.17
N ALA A 4 -0.69 -4.16 10.89
CA ALA A 4 -1.90 -3.36 10.99
C ALA A 4 -2.85 -3.64 9.82
N LEU A 5 -2.33 -3.97 8.62
CA LEU A 5 -3.16 -4.41 7.48
C LEU A 5 -3.90 -5.72 7.77
N GLU A 6 -3.32 -6.64 8.54
CA GLU A 6 -3.97 -7.90 8.91
C GLU A 6 -5.32 -7.68 9.59
N GLN A 7 -5.51 -6.56 10.28
CA GLN A 7 -6.79 -6.20 10.90
C GLN A 7 -7.91 -6.03 9.89
N TYR A 8 -7.64 -5.82 8.59
CA TYR A 8 -8.68 -5.62 7.57
C TYR A 8 -9.11 -6.92 6.89
N ARG A 9 -8.35 -8.01 7.06
CA ARG A 9 -8.63 -9.29 6.36
C ARG A 9 -9.93 -9.95 6.77
N HIS A 10 -10.49 -9.60 7.94
CA HIS A 10 -11.79 -10.12 8.36
C HIS A 10 -12.97 -9.57 7.53
N ALA A 11 -12.80 -8.40 6.92
CA ALA A 11 -13.85 -7.71 6.16
C ALA A 11 -13.55 -7.58 4.66
N TYR A 12 -12.27 -7.62 4.27
CA TYR A 12 -11.83 -7.41 2.89
C TYR A 12 -10.85 -8.50 2.44
N THR A 13 -10.96 -8.91 1.19
CA THR A 13 -10.01 -9.83 0.55
C THR A 13 -9.00 -9.02 -0.27
N PHE A 14 -7.72 -9.15 0.07
CA PHE A 14 -6.62 -8.53 -0.66
C PHE A 14 -5.32 -9.32 -0.44
N THR A 15 -4.37 -9.16 -1.36
CA THR A 15 -3.00 -9.64 -1.22
C THR A 15 -2.08 -8.48 -0.86
N VAL A 16 -0.92 -8.79 -0.29
CA VAL A 16 0.14 -7.81 -0.03
C VAL A 16 1.42 -8.37 -0.60
N GLU A 17 2.06 -7.59 -1.46
CA GLU A 17 3.38 -7.85 -2.01
C GLU A 17 4.37 -6.86 -1.37
N MET A 18 5.55 -7.36 -1.00
CA MET A 18 6.64 -6.51 -0.52
C MET A 18 7.64 -6.35 -1.66
N LEU A 19 7.89 -5.10 -2.02
CA LEU A 19 8.93 -4.73 -2.97
C LEU A 19 10.09 -4.15 -2.19
N ASP A 20 11.30 -4.62 -2.49
CA ASP A 20 12.53 -4.04 -1.97
C ASP A 20 12.87 -2.82 -2.81
N VAL A 21 12.83 -1.63 -2.18
CA VAL A 21 13.07 -0.36 -2.86
C VAL A 21 14.52 -0.26 -3.35
N ASP A 22 15.46 -0.86 -2.63
CA ASP A 22 16.89 -0.82 -2.98
C ASP A 22 17.21 -1.72 -4.19
N ALA A 23 16.30 -2.62 -4.56
CA ALA A 23 16.47 -3.57 -5.67
C ALA A 23 15.98 -3.04 -7.03
N ASP A 24 15.32 -1.88 -7.06
CA ASP A 24 14.75 -1.28 -8.27
C ASP A 24 15.11 0.21 -8.35
N GLU A 25 15.81 0.62 -9.41
CA GLU A 25 16.32 2.00 -9.56
C GLU A 25 15.19 3.05 -9.61
N ASP A 26 14.04 2.72 -10.20
CA ASP A 26 12.90 3.63 -10.27
C ASP A 26 12.22 3.78 -8.90
N LEU A 27 12.12 2.68 -8.14
CA LEU A 27 11.62 2.74 -6.77
C LEU A 27 12.59 3.48 -5.85
N LEU A 28 13.89 3.22 -5.95
CA LEU A 28 14.93 3.89 -5.16
C LEU A 28 14.92 5.40 -5.43
N ALA A 29 14.92 5.81 -6.70
CA ALA A 29 14.87 7.22 -7.07
C ALA A 29 13.59 7.93 -6.59
N ARG A 30 12.48 7.19 -6.49
CA ARG A 30 11.18 7.74 -6.08
C ARG A 30 10.99 7.79 -4.57
N TYR A 31 11.45 6.76 -3.87
CA TYR A 31 11.09 6.54 -2.48
C TYR A 31 12.28 6.67 -1.53
N ASP A 32 13.48 6.18 -1.86
CA ASP A 32 14.67 6.31 -1.02
C ASP A 32 14.37 6.07 0.49
N GLU A 33 14.62 7.04 1.36
CA GLU A 33 14.35 6.97 2.80
C GLU A 33 12.85 7.13 3.20
N LEU A 34 11.92 7.26 2.24
CA LEU A 34 10.46 7.38 2.47
C LEU A 34 9.80 6.03 2.80
N VAL A 35 10.58 5.00 3.11
CA VAL A 35 10.07 3.65 3.42
C VAL A 35 9.65 3.49 4.88
N PRO A 36 8.62 2.66 5.19
CA PRO A 36 7.78 1.92 4.26
C PRO A 36 6.71 2.79 3.59
N VAL A 37 6.44 2.56 2.30
CA VAL A 37 5.34 3.17 1.54
C VAL A 37 4.26 2.12 1.25
N LEU A 38 2.99 2.47 1.43
CA LEU A 38 1.88 1.63 1.01
C LEU A 38 1.26 2.13 -0.28
N MET A 39 1.26 1.26 -1.30
CA MET A 39 0.56 1.49 -2.56
C MET A 39 -0.70 0.63 -2.62
N GLY A 40 -1.81 1.24 -3.03
CA GLY A 40 -3.04 0.55 -3.41
C GLY A 40 -3.09 0.35 -4.92
N SER A 41 -3.32 -0.87 -5.37
CA SER A 41 -3.45 -1.23 -6.79
C SER A 41 -4.71 -2.07 -7.02
N ARG A 42 -5.35 -1.86 -8.17
CA ARG A 42 -6.56 -2.56 -8.63
C ARG A 42 -6.47 -2.82 -10.12
N ALA A 43 -7.05 -3.92 -10.57
CA ALA A 43 -7.12 -4.21 -12.00
C ALA A 43 -7.88 -3.10 -12.73
N GLY A 44 -7.28 -2.55 -13.79
CA GLY A 44 -7.87 -1.46 -14.57
C GLY A 44 -7.71 -0.05 -13.99
N GLN A 45 -7.06 0.11 -12.82
CA GLN A 45 -6.76 1.42 -12.24
C GLN A 45 -5.24 1.65 -12.13
N ALA A 46 -4.83 2.91 -12.17
CA ALA A 46 -3.46 3.28 -11.85
C ALA A 46 -3.21 3.09 -10.33
N PRO A 47 -2.05 2.57 -9.91
CA PRO A 47 -1.72 2.43 -8.50
C PRO A 47 -1.55 3.81 -7.85
N ARG A 48 -1.97 3.93 -6.59
CA ARG A 48 -1.85 5.17 -5.81
C ARG A 48 -1.22 4.94 -4.45
N GLN A 49 -0.46 5.93 -3.98
CA GLN A 49 0.07 5.91 -2.63
C GLN A 49 -1.04 6.19 -1.62
N LEU A 50 -1.14 5.33 -0.61
CA LEU A 50 -2.11 5.47 0.48
C LEU A 50 -1.50 6.19 1.67
N CYS A 51 -0.30 5.78 2.08
CA CYS A 51 0.43 6.33 3.23
C CYS A 51 1.92 5.94 3.17
N HIS A 52 2.74 6.57 4.01
CA HIS A 52 4.16 6.24 4.23
C HIS A 52 4.50 6.37 5.71
N TYR A 53 5.57 5.71 6.16
CA TYR A 53 6.03 5.55 7.55
C TYR A 53 5.05 4.83 8.48
N PHE A 54 3.82 5.32 8.57
CA PHE A 54 2.75 4.77 9.39
C PHE A 54 1.55 4.39 8.52
N LEU A 55 0.77 3.41 8.97
CA LEU A 55 -0.49 3.09 8.33
C LEU A 55 -1.47 4.26 8.56
N ASP A 56 -2.13 4.72 7.52
CA ASP A 56 -3.31 5.59 7.63
C ASP A 56 -4.57 4.72 7.52
N PRO A 57 -5.29 4.46 8.63
CA PRO A 57 -6.48 3.62 8.62
C PRO A 57 -7.59 4.16 7.72
N GLY A 58 -7.72 5.48 7.61
CA GLY A 58 -8.77 6.14 6.83
C GLY A 58 -8.54 5.99 5.34
N GLN A 59 -7.31 6.23 4.89
CA GLN A 59 -6.91 6.05 3.48
C GLN A 59 -7.02 4.58 3.05
N VAL A 60 -6.59 3.64 3.91
CA VAL A 60 -6.70 2.20 3.65
C VAL A 60 -8.16 1.77 3.60
N GLU A 61 -8.97 2.16 4.58
CA GLU A 61 -10.38 1.80 4.61
C GLU A 61 -11.14 2.40 3.42
N HIS A 62 -10.86 3.66 3.07
CA HIS A 62 -11.42 4.29 1.88
C HIS A 62 -11.05 3.49 0.62
N PHE A 63 -9.78 3.16 0.44
CA PHE A 63 -9.32 2.36 -0.71
C PHE A 63 -9.95 0.95 -0.76
N LEU A 64 -10.15 0.29 0.38
CA LEU A 64 -10.73 -1.05 0.45
C LEU A 64 -12.26 -1.06 0.27
N LYS A 65 -12.95 0.00 0.71
CA LYS A 65 -14.41 0.17 0.56
C LYS A 65 -14.84 0.55 -0.84
N ASP A 66 -14.02 1.34 -1.51
CA ASP A 66 -14.30 1.84 -2.86
C ASP A 66 -14.41 0.63 -3.78
N ARG A 67 -15.62 0.17 -4.09
CA ARG A 67 -15.88 -0.91 -5.05
C ARG A 67 -16.37 -0.16 -6.27
N ASP A 68 -15.57 -0.08 -7.34
CA ASP A 68 -16.11 0.45 -8.59
C ASP A 68 -17.45 -0.19 -8.95
#